data_AF-A0A969BNC7-F1
#
_entry.id   AF-A0A969BNC7-F1
#
_cell.length_a   1.000
_cell.length_b   1.000
_cell.length_c   1.000
_cell.angle_alpha   90.00
_cell.angle_beta   90.00
_cell.angle_gamma   90.00
#
_symmetry.space_group_name_H-M   'P 1'
#
loop_
_entity.id
_entity.type
_entity.pdbx_description
1 polymer ?
#
loop_
_entity_poly.entity_id
_entity_poly.type
_entity_poly.pdbx_seq_one_letter_code
_entity_poly.pdbx_strand_id
1 'polypeptide(L)'
;MKPYKPSNKVTNAGFTWLTVTALIGGLAIGGVTALVSRLFYLIVLFPLLMGAGGGFLQAYAVNRGKVRNPMIAGAFAILTGFVHLLGTLSIGYYVAFRQEVAKELKQSTGESDDTKINKIIDENVLQIKTGSTGFLGFLKFSAQQGVGITRGSSKIELKNEWAWGYWAIELAVISGITAFMAFAAAKEPFCENSDEWYLPMESVGSVPNEKSENFLSLIKNENFVKAGALVDPQKQSPVPNLLVHLQRSPGDRLNDLVLIASRTSLDNKGNVSSKEVIKGMISPSQYAQFEQAVNANLQQSLDVSETVSEVNDNLG
;
A
#
# COMPACT_ATOMS: atom_id res chain seq x y z
N MET A 1 27.03 -10.26 -0.55
CA MET A 1 25.61 -10.57 -0.27
C MET A 1 24.80 -10.34 -1.53
N LYS A 2 23.93 -11.28 -1.90
CA LYS A 2 23.05 -11.13 -3.07
C LYS A 2 21.87 -10.21 -2.72
N PRO A 3 21.56 -9.17 -3.51
CA PRO A 3 20.39 -8.33 -3.24
C PRO A 3 19.11 -9.14 -3.42
N TYR A 4 18.13 -8.94 -2.54
CA TYR A 4 16.82 -9.59 -2.70
C TYR A 4 16.12 -9.03 -3.94
N LYS A 5 15.56 -9.92 -4.77
CA LYS A 5 14.74 -9.57 -5.92
C LYS A 5 13.48 -10.46 -5.91
N PRO A 6 12.27 -9.87 -6.03
CA PRO A 6 11.05 -10.66 -6.22
C PRO A 6 11.18 -11.57 -7.44
N SER A 7 10.61 -12.77 -7.39
CA SER A 7 10.71 -13.75 -8.47
C SER A 7 9.90 -13.36 -9.72
N ASN A 8 9.10 -12.30 -9.67
CA ASN A 8 8.21 -11.83 -10.73
C ASN A 8 7.19 -12.88 -11.21
N LYS A 9 6.90 -13.87 -10.36
CA LYS A 9 5.90 -14.92 -10.63
C LYS A 9 4.52 -14.52 -10.16
N VAL A 10 3.50 -14.96 -10.89
CA VAL A 10 2.09 -14.84 -10.53
C VAL A 10 1.48 -16.24 -10.60
N THR A 11 0.83 -16.68 -9.51
CA THR A 11 0.12 -17.96 -9.50
C THR A 11 -1.26 -17.80 -10.13
N ASN A 12 -1.87 -18.88 -10.65
CA ASN A 12 -3.24 -18.84 -11.19
C ASN A 12 -4.26 -18.40 -10.12
N ALA A 13 -4.06 -18.86 -8.88
CA ALA A 13 -4.85 -18.42 -7.74
C ALA A 13 -4.67 -16.90 -7.50
N GLY A 14 -3.43 -16.41 -7.57
CA GLY A 14 -3.14 -14.98 -7.42
C GLY A 14 -3.78 -14.12 -8.50
N PHE A 15 -3.76 -14.56 -9.76
CA PHE A 15 -4.46 -13.87 -10.84
C PHE A 15 -5.98 -13.82 -10.60
N THR A 16 -6.55 -14.91 -10.10
CA THR A 16 -7.97 -14.98 -9.73
C THR A 16 -8.30 -14.03 -8.59
N TRP A 17 -7.51 -14.03 -7.51
CA TRP A 17 -7.68 -13.12 -6.38
C TRP A 17 -7.58 -11.65 -6.79
N LEU A 18 -6.58 -11.28 -7.59
CA LEU A 18 -6.42 -9.93 -8.10
C LEU A 18 -7.62 -9.49 -8.95
N THR A 19 -8.07 -10.34 -9.87
CA THR A 19 -9.23 -10.05 -10.74
C THR A 19 -10.51 -9.88 -9.93
N VAL A 20 -10.82 -10.82 -9.03
CA VAL A 20 -12.04 -10.79 -8.22
C VAL A 20 -12.06 -9.56 -7.32
N THR A 21 -10.96 -9.27 -6.63
CA THR A 21 -10.89 -8.09 -5.75
C THR A 21 -10.88 -6.78 -6.53
N ALA A 22 -10.29 -6.74 -7.73
CA ALA A 22 -10.32 -5.55 -8.57
C ALA A 22 -11.73 -5.21 -9.06
N LEU A 23 -12.45 -6.22 -9.56
CA LEU A 23 -13.78 -6.03 -10.12
C LEU A 23 -14.85 -5.90 -9.02
N ILE A 24 -14.99 -6.92 -8.18
CA ILE A 24 -16.06 -6.96 -7.17
C ILE A 24 -15.76 -5.98 -6.04
N GLY A 25 -14.51 -5.94 -5.56
CA GLY A 25 -14.10 -5.00 -4.51
C GLY A 25 -14.21 -3.55 -4.95
N GLY A 26 -13.76 -3.24 -6.18
CA GLY A 26 -13.89 -1.90 -6.77
C GLY A 26 -15.35 -1.44 -6.86
N LEU A 27 -16.24 -2.29 -7.38
CA LEU A 27 -17.67 -1.97 -7.47
C LEU A 27 -18.32 -1.81 -6.09
N ALA A 28 -17.99 -2.67 -5.14
CA ALA A 28 -18.56 -2.63 -3.79
C ALA A 28 -18.18 -1.33 -3.05
N ILE A 29 -16.89 -0.98 -3.02
CA ILE A 29 -16.41 0.25 -2.37
C ILE A 29 -16.93 1.49 -3.11
N GLY A 30 -16.97 1.48 -4.45
CA GLY A 30 -17.54 2.59 -5.25
C GLY A 30 -19.03 2.79 -4.97
N GLY A 31 -19.80 1.71 -4.92
CA GLY A 31 -21.22 1.74 -4.57
C GLY A 31 -21.48 2.24 -3.15
N VAL A 32 -20.74 1.75 -2.15
CA VAL A 32 -20.82 2.25 -0.77
C VAL A 32 -20.48 3.74 -0.71
N THR A 33 -19.42 4.16 -1.41
CA THR A 33 -19.03 5.57 -1.45
C THR A 33 -20.14 6.44 -2.03
N ALA A 34 -20.80 6.00 -3.11
CA ALA A 34 -21.92 6.72 -3.68
C ALA A 34 -23.16 6.79 -2.79
N LEU A 35 -23.38 5.80 -1.92
CA LEU A 35 -24.46 5.86 -0.93
C LEU A 35 -24.13 6.86 0.18
N VAL A 36 -22.89 6.84 0.68
CA VAL A 36 -22.44 7.75 1.74
C VAL A 36 -22.35 9.20 1.25
N SER A 37 -21.96 9.41 -0.01
CA SER A 37 -21.83 10.75 -0.60
C SER A 37 -23.15 11.53 -0.67
N ARG A 38 -24.29 10.84 -0.58
CA ARG A 38 -25.61 11.48 -0.49
C ARG A 38 -25.81 12.24 0.82
N LEU A 39 -25.10 11.86 1.89
CA LEU A 39 -25.21 12.52 3.20
C LEU A 39 -24.27 13.71 3.29
N PHE A 40 -23.00 13.48 2.98
CA PHE A 40 -21.96 14.50 2.92
C PHE A 40 -20.85 13.98 2.02
N TYR A 41 -20.36 14.82 1.10
CA TYR A 41 -19.26 14.46 0.23
C TYR A 41 -18.01 15.27 0.59
N LEU A 42 -17.01 14.59 1.13
CA LEU A 42 -15.74 15.21 1.48
C LEU A 42 -14.73 14.91 0.36
N ILE A 43 -14.59 15.90 -0.53
CA ILE A 43 -13.79 15.86 -1.76
C ILE A 43 -12.38 15.29 -1.57
N VAL A 44 -11.69 15.64 -0.50
CA VAL A 44 -10.32 15.14 -0.26
C VAL A 44 -10.36 13.81 0.47
N LEU A 45 -11.24 13.66 1.46
CA LEU A 45 -11.24 12.48 2.32
C LEU A 45 -11.69 11.22 1.58
N PHE A 46 -12.68 11.33 0.69
CA PHE A 46 -13.27 10.15 0.04
C PHE A 46 -12.29 9.45 -0.92
N PRO A 47 -11.59 10.16 -1.85
CA PRO A 47 -10.56 9.53 -2.67
C PRO A 47 -9.45 8.87 -1.85
N LEU A 48 -9.06 9.47 -0.72
CA LEU A 48 -8.06 8.88 0.18
C LEU A 48 -8.57 7.59 0.83
N LEU A 49 -9.81 7.58 1.35
CA LEU A 49 -10.41 6.39 1.95
C LEU A 49 -10.65 5.28 0.93
N MET A 50 -11.13 5.62 -0.27
CA MET A 50 -11.30 4.68 -1.38
C MET A 50 -9.95 4.08 -1.80
N GLY A 51 -8.92 4.92 -1.95
CA GLY A 51 -7.56 4.48 -2.27
C GLY A 51 -6.97 3.56 -1.19
N ALA A 52 -7.14 3.91 0.09
CA ALA A 52 -6.67 3.08 1.20
C ALA A 52 -7.44 1.76 1.31
N GLY A 53 -8.77 1.77 1.18
CA GLY A 53 -9.60 0.58 1.19
C GLY A 53 -9.30 -0.36 0.02
N GLY A 54 -9.19 0.19 -1.19
CA GLY A 54 -8.77 -0.54 -2.38
C GLY A 54 -7.36 -1.11 -2.26
N GLY A 55 -6.41 -0.29 -1.77
CA GLY A 55 -5.03 -0.70 -1.55
C GLY A 55 -4.88 -1.81 -0.53
N PHE A 56 -5.62 -1.76 0.59
CA PHE A 56 -5.66 -2.84 1.57
C PHE A 56 -6.22 -4.12 0.95
N LEU A 57 -7.33 -4.04 0.21
CA LEU A 57 -7.94 -5.20 -0.42
C LEU A 57 -7.01 -5.85 -1.46
N GLN A 58 -6.31 -5.03 -2.26
CA GLN A 58 -5.34 -5.52 -3.23
C GLN A 58 -4.08 -6.08 -2.58
N ALA A 59 -3.55 -5.45 -1.53
CA ALA A 59 -2.45 -6.02 -0.75
C ALA A 59 -2.83 -7.38 -0.13
N TYR A 60 -4.05 -7.50 0.38
CA TYR A 60 -4.59 -8.77 0.87
C TYR A 60 -4.66 -9.83 -0.26
N ALA A 61 -5.15 -9.45 -1.44
CA ALA A 61 -5.19 -10.34 -2.61
C ALA A 61 -3.79 -10.79 -3.06
N VAL A 62 -2.81 -9.88 -3.04
CA VAL A 62 -1.40 -10.17 -3.32
C VAL A 62 -0.85 -11.21 -2.36
N ASN A 63 -1.06 -11.00 -1.05
CA ASN A 63 -0.56 -11.89 -0.01
C ASN A 63 -1.23 -13.26 -0.07
N ARG A 64 -2.56 -13.30 -0.20
CA ARG A 64 -3.33 -14.55 -0.28
C ARG A 64 -3.08 -15.31 -1.58
N GLY A 65 -2.86 -14.57 -2.66
CA GLY A 65 -2.58 -15.06 -4.00
C GLY A 65 -1.11 -15.40 -4.28
N LYS A 66 -0.21 -15.09 -3.33
CA LYS A 66 1.25 -15.28 -3.47
C LYS A 66 1.80 -14.62 -4.75
N VAL A 67 1.33 -13.40 -5.03
CA VAL A 67 1.72 -12.62 -6.21
C VAL A 67 3.05 -11.94 -5.93
N ARG A 68 4.09 -12.32 -6.67
CA ARG A 68 5.48 -11.85 -6.47
C ARG A 68 5.96 -10.98 -7.64
N ASN A 69 5.00 -10.45 -8.39
CA ASN A 69 5.24 -9.54 -9.51
C ASN A 69 4.64 -8.16 -9.17
N PRO A 70 5.47 -7.22 -8.67
CA PRO A 70 5.00 -5.90 -8.27
C PRO A 70 4.32 -5.13 -9.40
N MET A 71 4.79 -5.26 -10.64
CA MET A 71 4.22 -4.56 -11.79
C MET A 71 2.80 -5.05 -12.11
N ILE A 72 2.57 -6.37 -12.09
CA ILE A 72 1.23 -6.93 -12.31
C ILE A 72 0.29 -6.57 -11.14
N ALA A 73 0.76 -6.67 -9.90
CA ALA A 73 -0.02 -6.25 -8.73
C ALA A 73 -0.44 -4.77 -8.84
N GLY A 74 0.51 -3.89 -9.20
CA GLY A 74 0.25 -2.47 -9.43
C GLY A 74 -0.74 -2.22 -10.56
N ALA A 75 -0.64 -2.95 -11.68
CA ALA A 75 -1.57 -2.81 -12.81
C ALA A 75 -3.02 -3.19 -12.45
N PHE A 76 -3.21 -4.30 -11.73
CA PHE A 76 -4.54 -4.71 -11.23
C PHE A 76 -5.09 -3.72 -10.19
N ALA A 77 -4.22 -3.15 -9.37
CA ALA A 77 -4.61 -2.11 -8.42
C ALA A 77 -5.02 -0.80 -9.13
N ILE A 78 -4.36 -0.41 -10.22
CA ILE A 78 -4.82 0.69 -11.07
C ILE A 78 -6.20 0.37 -11.66
N LEU A 79 -6.39 -0.83 -12.23
CA LEU A 79 -7.69 -1.27 -12.73
C LEU A 79 -8.78 -1.18 -11.65
N THR A 80 -8.45 -1.51 -10.40
CA THR A 80 -9.36 -1.37 -9.26
C THR A 80 -9.79 0.08 -9.07
N GLY A 81 -8.88 1.06 -9.20
CA GLY A 81 -9.21 2.48 -9.16
C GLY A 81 -10.17 2.93 -10.26
N PHE A 82 -10.00 2.42 -11.49
CA PHE A 82 -10.96 2.65 -12.58
C PHE A 82 -12.34 2.05 -12.25
N VAL A 83 -12.38 0.81 -11.77
CA VAL A 83 -13.62 0.13 -11.42
C VAL A 83 -14.32 0.82 -10.25
N HIS A 84 -13.57 1.33 -9.26
CA HIS A 84 -14.11 2.17 -8.20
C HIS A 84 -14.85 3.39 -8.75
N LEU A 85 -14.17 4.18 -9.60
CA LEU A 85 -14.76 5.36 -10.19
C LEU A 85 -16.00 5.00 -11.01
N LEU A 86 -15.92 3.94 -11.81
CA LEU A 86 -17.06 3.42 -12.55
C LEU A 86 -18.20 3.00 -11.63
N GLY A 87 -17.94 2.30 -10.53
CA GLY A 87 -18.94 1.90 -9.54
C GLY A 87 -19.67 3.10 -8.94
N THR A 88 -18.91 4.12 -8.53
CA THR A 88 -19.47 5.36 -7.98
C THR A 88 -20.35 6.08 -9.01
N LEU A 89 -19.83 6.28 -10.23
CA LEU A 89 -20.53 7.05 -11.26
C LEU A 89 -21.72 6.29 -11.87
N SER A 90 -21.59 4.97 -12.09
CA SER A 90 -22.62 4.16 -12.72
C SER A 90 -23.70 3.70 -11.73
N ILE A 91 -23.34 2.85 -10.77
CA ILE A 91 -24.30 2.27 -9.82
C ILE A 91 -24.85 3.38 -8.90
N GLY A 92 -23.97 4.29 -8.48
CA GLY A 92 -24.32 5.37 -7.59
C GLY A 92 -25.18 6.45 -8.24
N TYR A 93 -24.56 7.23 -9.11
CA TYR A 93 -25.17 8.46 -9.63
C TYR A 93 -26.04 8.25 -10.86
N TYR A 94 -25.61 7.43 -11.82
CA TYR A 94 -26.38 7.23 -13.05
C TYR A 94 -27.71 6.51 -12.80
N VAL A 95 -27.71 5.45 -11.98
CA VAL A 95 -28.97 4.75 -11.62
C VAL A 95 -29.90 5.68 -10.84
N ALA A 96 -29.37 6.45 -9.88
CA ALA A 96 -30.16 7.42 -9.12
C ALA A 96 -30.77 8.49 -10.02
N PHE A 97 -29.96 9.07 -10.91
CA PHE A 97 -30.40 10.04 -11.90
C PHE A 97 -31.54 9.49 -12.76
N ARG A 98 -31.40 8.27 -13.30
CA ARG A 98 -32.48 7.66 -14.10
C ARG A 98 -33.75 7.46 -13.27
N GLN A 99 -33.64 7.03 -12.02
CA GLN A 99 -34.80 6.84 -11.14
C GLN A 99 -35.51 8.15 -10.82
N GLU A 100 -34.76 9.22 -10.51
CA GLU A 100 -35.30 10.54 -10.20
C GLU A 100 -36.00 11.16 -11.43
N VAL A 101 -35.33 11.17 -12.58
CA VAL A 101 -35.91 11.70 -13.82
C VAL A 101 -37.09 10.85 -14.28
N ALA A 102 -37.01 9.52 -14.18
CA ALA A 102 -38.13 8.65 -14.52
C ALA A 102 -39.35 8.95 -13.65
N LYS A 103 -39.16 9.15 -12.34
CA LYS A 103 -40.24 9.49 -11.41
C LYS A 103 -40.92 10.82 -11.80
N GLU A 104 -40.13 11.85 -12.12
CA GLU A 104 -40.65 13.15 -12.54
C GLU A 104 -41.38 13.08 -13.89
N LEU A 105 -40.86 12.30 -14.85
CA LEU A 105 -41.50 12.09 -16.14
C LEU A 105 -42.83 11.33 -16.01
N LYS A 106 -42.90 10.28 -15.16
CA LYS A 106 -44.15 9.57 -14.87
C LYS A 106 -45.22 10.52 -14.34
N GLN A 107 -44.82 11.41 -13.43
CA GLN A 107 -45.74 12.37 -12.81
C GLN A 107 -46.21 13.46 -13.77
N SER A 108 -45.34 13.94 -14.66
CA SER A 108 -45.65 15.06 -15.56
C SER A 108 -46.35 14.63 -16.86
N THR A 109 -46.02 13.45 -17.40
CA THR A 109 -46.55 12.97 -18.68
C THR A 109 -47.73 12.01 -18.54
N GLY A 110 -47.90 11.40 -17.36
CA GLY A 110 -48.87 10.32 -17.14
C GLY A 110 -48.48 8.99 -17.81
N GLU A 111 -47.33 8.91 -18.47
CA GLU A 111 -46.82 7.66 -19.04
C GLU A 111 -46.32 6.74 -17.93
N SER A 112 -46.68 5.46 -18.00
CA SER A 112 -46.27 4.45 -17.01
C SER A 112 -45.30 3.41 -17.57
N ASP A 113 -45.15 3.33 -18.90
CA ASP A 113 -44.23 2.39 -19.56
C ASP A 113 -42.76 2.81 -19.37
N ASP A 114 -42.02 2.01 -18.59
CA ASP A 114 -40.61 2.20 -18.33
C ASP A 114 -39.74 2.25 -19.59
N THR A 115 -40.14 1.54 -20.66
CA THR A 115 -39.37 1.50 -21.91
C THR A 115 -39.44 2.85 -22.62
N LYS A 116 -40.64 3.44 -22.69
CA LYS A 116 -40.83 4.77 -23.29
C LYS A 116 -40.17 5.85 -22.45
N ILE A 117 -40.28 5.79 -21.13
CA ILE A 117 -39.62 6.74 -20.24
C ILE A 117 -38.11 6.66 -20.38
N ASN A 118 -37.54 5.46 -20.43
CA ASN A 118 -36.12 5.28 -20.65
C ASN A 118 -35.67 5.88 -21.98
N LYS A 119 -36.46 5.69 -23.04
CA LYS A 119 -36.22 6.30 -24.34
C LYS A 119 -36.28 7.84 -24.28
N ILE A 120 -37.25 8.41 -23.57
CA ILE A 120 -37.36 9.86 -23.36
C ILE A 120 -36.14 10.40 -22.60
N ILE A 121 -35.67 9.70 -21.56
CA ILE A 121 -34.45 10.11 -20.83
C ILE A 121 -33.25 10.14 -21.78
N ASP A 122 -33.05 9.07 -22.54
CA ASP A 122 -31.90 8.95 -23.43
C ASP A 122 -31.95 9.96 -24.58
N GLU A 123 -33.08 10.09 -25.27
CA GLU A 123 -33.23 10.95 -26.45
C GLU A 123 -33.44 12.43 -26.08
N ASN A 124 -34.35 12.72 -25.15
CA ASN A 124 -34.77 14.11 -24.91
C ASN A 124 -33.95 14.81 -23.82
N VAL A 125 -33.38 14.04 -22.88
CA VAL A 125 -32.57 14.63 -21.79
C VAL A 125 -31.09 14.55 -22.12
N LEU A 126 -30.58 13.36 -22.45
CA LEU A 126 -29.14 13.15 -22.62
C LEU A 126 -28.65 13.50 -24.03
N GLN A 127 -29.27 12.97 -25.09
CA GLN A 127 -28.82 13.17 -26.46
C GLN A 127 -28.92 14.64 -26.88
N ILE A 128 -30.03 15.33 -26.59
CA ILE A 128 -30.19 16.75 -26.94
C ILE A 128 -29.16 17.63 -26.21
N LYS A 129 -28.89 17.38 -24.93
CA LYS A 129 -27.99 18.24 -24.13
C LYS A 129 -26.51 17.94 -24.32
N THR A 130 -26.17 16.69 -24.64
CA THR A 130 -24.78 16.22 -24.62
C THR A 130 -24.29 15.59 -25.92
N GLY A 131 -25.20 15.37 -26.88
CA GLY A 131 -24.92 14.65 -28.11
C GLY A 131 -24.68 13.15 -27.92
N SER A 132 -25.01 12.58 -26.74
CA SER A 132 -24.81 11.16 -26.44
C SER A 132 -25.92 10.62 -25.54
N THR A 133 -26.25 9.33 -25.68
CA THR A 133 -27.21 8.61 -24.84
C THR A 133 -26.52 7.80 -23.73
N GLY A 134 -27.32 7.22 -22.84
CA GLY A 134 -26.86 6.25 -21.85
C GLY A 134 -25.86 6.81 -20.84
N PHE A 135 -24.94 5.96 -20.38
CA PHE A 135 -23.98 6.33 -19.34
C PHE A 135 -23.01 7.43 -19.80
N LEU A 136 -22.54 7.40 -21.05
CA LEU A 136 -21.64 8.43 -21.57
C LEU A 136 -22.34 9.79 -21.69
N GLY A 137 -23.61 9.80 -22.14
CA GLY A 137 -24.46 10.98 -22.12
C GLY A 137 -24.62 11.53 -20.71
N PHE A 138 -24.87 10.66 -19.73
CA PHE A 138 -24.95 11.05 -18.33
C PHE A 138 -23.65 11.64 -17.78
N LEU A 139 -22.48 11.08 -18.11
CA LEU A 139 -21.19 11.64 -17.66
C LEU A 139 -20.97 13.05 -18.20
N LYS A 140 -21.26 13.27 -19.50
CA LYS A 140 -21.19 14.59 -20.12
C LYS A 140 -22.19 15.56 -19.48
N PHE A 141 -23.41 15.10 -19.24
CA PHE A 141 -24.46 15.90 -18.60
C PHE A 141 -24.03 16.30 -17.18
N SER A 142 -23.50 15.36 -16.41
CA SER A 142 -22.98 15.60 -15.06
C SER A 142 -21.81 16.59 -15.06
N ALA A 143 -20.91 16.49 -16.04
CA ALA A 143 -19.83 17.45 -16.21
C ALA A 143 -20.35 18.87 -16.55
N GLN A 144 -21.40 18.99 -17.37
CA GLN A 144 -22.04 20.27 -17.69
C GLN A 144 -22.75 20.90 -16.48
N GLN A 145 -23.47 20.09 -15.69
CA GLN A 145 -24.10 20.54 -14.44
C GLN A 145 -23.05 20.96 -13.41
N GLY A 146 -21.92 20.26 -13.41
CA GLY A 146 -20.76 20.53 -12.59
C GLY A 146 -20.78 19.80 -11.25
N VAL A 147 -19.60 19.70 -10.65
CA VAL A 147 -19.40 19.12 -9.32
C VAL A 147 -19.39 20.25 -8.30
N GLY A 148 -20.37 20.24 -7.39
CA GLY A 148 -20.47 21.22 -6.32
C GLY A 148 -19.47 20.95 -5.21
N ILE A 149 -18.56 21.90 -4.99
CA ILE A 149 -17.60 21.90 -3.88
C ILE A 149 -18.08 22.89 -2.81
N THR A 150 -18.44 22.37 -1.65
CA THR A 150 -18.78 23.21 -0.49
C THR A 150 -17.52 23.43 0.35
N ARG A 151 -17.10 24.70 0.52
CA ARG A 151 -15.98 25.08 1.38
C ARG A 151 -16.44 26.18 2.36
N GLY A 152 -16.82 25.78 3.57
CA GLY A 152 -17.42 26.71 4.54
C GLY A 152 -18.75 27.25 4.04
N SER A 153 -18.87 28.57 3.88
CA SER A 153 -20.08 29.22 3.37
C SER A 153 -20.10 29.40 1.84
N SER A 154 -19.00 29.14 1.12
CA SER A 154 -18.95 29.30 -0.33
C SER A 154 -19.16 27.96 -1.06
N LYS A 155 -19.93 28.01 -2.15
CA LYS A 155 -20.16 26.90 -3.08
C LYS A 155 -19.48 27.23 -4.40
N ILE A 156 -18.52 26.42 -4.81
CA ILE A 156 -17.84 26.52 -6.11
C ILE A 156 -18.33 25.36 -6.96
N GLU A 157 -18.79 25.62 -8.18
CA GLU A 157 -19.21 24.59 -9.12
C GLU A 157 -18.16 24.42 -10.22
N LEU A 158 -17.53 23.25 -10.28
CA LEU A 158 -16.59 22.92 -11.36
C LEU A 158 -17.36 22.34 -12.54
N LYS A 159 -17.45 23.08 -13.65
CA LYS A 159 -18.20 22.70 -14.85
C LYS A 159 -17.27 22.30 -16.01
N ASN A 160 -17.82 21.51 -16.93
CA ASN A 160 -17.20 21.12 -18.20
C ASN A 160 -15.81 20.50 -18.00
N GLU A 161 -14.77 21.08 -18.62
CA GLU A 161 -13.39 20.58 -18.61
C GLU A 161 -12.83 20.45 -17.19
N TRP A 162 -13.24 21.33 -16.27
CA TRP A 162 -12.81 21.28 -14.87
C TRP A 162 -13.38 20.08 -14.12
N ALA A 163 -14.58 19.62 -14.46
CA ALA A 163 -15.16 18.40 -13.87
C ALA A 163 -14.38 17.15 -14.32
N TRP A 164 -13.99 17.10 -15.59
CA TRP A 164 -13.14 16.02 -16.10
C TRP A 164 -11.75 16.02 -15.47
N GLY A 165 -11.13 17.20 -15.34
CA GLY A 165 -9.85 17.34 -14.65
C GLY A 165 -9.93 16.91 -13.19
N TYR A 166 -11.02 17.27 -12.51
CA TYR A 166 -11.30 16.83 -11.16
C TYR A 166 -11.39 15.30 -11.04
N TRP A 167 -12.24 14.63 -11.84
CA TRP A 167 -12.35 13.17 -11.81
C TRP A 167 -11.05 12.45 -12.21
N ALA A 168 -10.25 13.03 -13.11
CA ALA A 168 -8.93 12.51 -13.46
C ALA A 168 -7.96 12.56 -12.27
N ILE A 169 -7.97 13.66 -11.50
CA ILE A 169 -7.16 13.78 -10.28
C ILE A 169 -7.65 12.79 -9.22
N GLU A 170 -8.96 12.66 -9.01
CA GLU A 170 -9.51 11.66 -8.06
C GLU A 170 -9.08 10.25 -8.44
N LEU A 171 -9.22 9.89 -9.70
CA LEU A 171 -8.80 8.60 -10.22
C LEU A 171 -7.31 8.37 -10.00
N ALA A 172 -6.48 9.38 -10.25
CA ALA A 172 -5.04 9.30 -10.04
C ALA A 172 -4.68 9.11 -8.57
N VAL A 173 -5.36 9.79 -7.64
CA VAL A 173 -5.18 9.61 -6.19
C VAL A 173 -5.59 8.21 -5.76
N ILE A 174 -6.80 7.76 -6.12
CA ILE A 174 -7.32 6.44 -5.75
C ILE A 174 -6.41 5.34 -6.31
N SER A 175 -6.11 5.40 -7.61
CA SER A 175 -5.27 4.41 -8.30
C SER A 175 -3.84 4.44 -7.79
N GLY A 176 -3.29 5.62 -7.52
CA GLY A 176 -1.93 5.80 -7.02
C GLY A 176 -1.73 5.15 -5.65
N ILE A 177 -2.65 5.41 -4.70
CA ILE A 177 -2.60 4.80 -3.36
C ILE A 177 -2.79 3.29 -3.45
N THR A 178 -3.81 2.84 -4.21
CA THR A 178 -4.10 1.40 -4.36
C THR A 178 -2.90 0.67 -4.97
N ALA A 179 -2.32 1.22 -6.03
CA ALA A 179 -1.16 0.66 -6.72
C ALA A 179 0.08 0.64 -5.85
N PHE A 180 0.35 1.71 -5.10
CA PHE A 180 1.48 1.76 -4.18
C PHE A 180 1.41 0.65 -3.13
N MET A 181 0.24 0.46 -2.50
CA MET A 181 0.07 -0.58 -1.47
C MET A 181 0.20 -1.99 -2.04
N ALA A 182 -0.44 -2.29 -3.18
CA ALA A 182 -0.34 -3.59 -3.84
C ALA A 182 1.09 -3.88 -4.31
N PHE A 183 1.76 -2.88 -4.88
CA PHE A 183 3.15 -2.96 -5.32
C PHE A 183 4.10 -3.21 -4.14
N ALA A 184 3.90 -2.51 -3.01
CA ALA A 184 4.68 -2.70 -1.80
C ALA A 184 4.52 -4.12 -1.24
N ALA A 185 3.28 -4.63 -1.13
CA ALA A 185 3.00 -5.99 -0.68
C ALA A 185 3.69 -7.03 -1.58
N ALA A 186 3.62 -6.86 -2.91
CA ALA A 186 4.24 -7.80 -3.86
C ALA A 186 5.78 -7.76 -3.86
N LYS A 187 6.39 -6.73 -3.26
CA LYS A 187 7.84 -6.62 -3.05
C LYS A 187 8.31 -7.26 -1.75
N GLU A 188 7.41 -7.69 -0.87
CA GLU A 188 7.80 -8.33 0.37
C GLU A 188 8.60 -9.62 0.08
N PRO A 189 9.51 -10.01 0.99
CA PRO A 189 10.26 -11.23 0.79
C PRO A 189 9.37 -12.46 0.79
N PHE A 190 9.55 -13.31 -0.22
CA PHE A 190 8.82 -14.56 -0.38
C PHE A 190 9.80 -15.73 -0.55
N CYS A 191 9.58 -16.81 0.19
CA CYS A 191 10.41 -18.01 0.12
C CYS A 191 9.80 -18.99 -0.87
N GLU A 192 10.46 -19.20 -2.01
CA GLU A 192 10.00 -20.11 -3.05
C GLU A 192 9.99 -21.59 -2.60
N ASN A 193 10.87 -21.95 -1.66
CA ASN A 193 11.00 -23.32 -1.18
C ASN A 193 9.86 -23.70 -0.22
N SER A 194 9.50 -22.81 0.71
CA SER A 194 8.40 -23.03 1.65
C SER A 194 7.04 -22.55 1.13
N ASP A 195 7.01 -21.91 -0.04
CA ASP A 195 5.83 -21.28 -0.64
C ASP A 195 5.12 -20.32 0.33
N GLU A 196 5.88 -19.55 1.10
CA GLU A 196 5.37 -18.65 2.15
C GLU A 196 6.08 -17.30 2.16
N TRP A 197 5.36 -16.27 2.59
CA TRP A 197 5.95 -14.95 2.88
C TRP A 197 6.85 -15.05 4.11
N TYR A 198 7.91 -14.24 4.14
CA TYR A 198 8.79 -14.19 5.30
C TYR A 198 8.06 -13.57 6.50
N LEU A 199 8.47 -13.99 7.69
CA LEU A 199 7.98 -13.47 8.96
C LEU A 199 8.33 -11.98 9.16
N PRO A 200 7.63 -11.30 10.09
CA PRO A 200 7.99 -9.94 10.50
C PRO A 200 9.45 -9.81 10.89
N MET A 201 10.00 -8.61 10.73
CA MET A 201 11.41 -8.32 11.01
C MET A 201 11.75 -8.53 12.48
N GLU A 202 12.71 -9.41 12.75
CA GLU A 202 13.33 -9.61 14.04
C GLU A 202 14.56 -8.71 14.16
N SER A 203 14.69 -7.97 15.25
CA SER A 203 15.81 -7.05 15.46
C SER A 203 16.96 -7.78 16.14
N VAL A 204 18.11 -7.82 15.48
CA VAL A 204 19.32 -8.49 15.96
C VAL A 204 20.12 -7.60 16.90
N GLY A 205 20.21 -6.31 16.56
CA GLY A 205 21.04 -5.35 17.29
C GLY A 205 21.22 -4.05 16.52
N SER A 206 22.13 -3.21 16.99
CA SER A 206 22.53 -1.95 16.34
C SER A 206 24.03 -1.91 16.12
N VAL A 207 24.49 -1.20 15.09
CA VAL A 207 25.90 -0.91 14.88
C VAL A 207 26.11 0.59 15.13
N PRO A 208 27.10 1.00 15.94
CA PRO A 208 27.46 2.40 16.14
C PRO A 208 27.71 3.13 14.83
N ASN A 209 27.44 4.45 14.79
CA ASN A 209 27.60 5.26 13.58
C ASN A 209 29.02 5.16 13.00
N GLU A 210 30.03 5.19 13.88
CA GLU A 210 31.45 5.17 13.54
C GLU A 210 31.85 3.86 12.82
N LYS A 211 31.14 2.76 13.12
CA LYS A 211 31.38 1.42 12.56
C LYS A 211 30.44 1.09 11.40
N SER A 212 29.47 1.94 11.10
CA SER A 212 28.39 1.63 10.15
C SER A 212 28.89 1.42 8.72
N GLU A 213 29.78 2.28 8.20
CA GLU A 213 30.33 2.09 6.85
C GLU A 213 31.21 0.84 6.76
N ASN A 214 31.98 0.55 7.82
CA ASN A 214 32.78 -0.67 7.91
C ASN A 214 31.86 -1.91 7.86
N PHE A 215 30.80 -1.94 8.67
CA PHE A 215 29.81 -3.01 8.65
C PHE A 215 29.19 -3.21 7.26
N LEU A 216 28.74 -2.14 6.60
CA LEU A 216 28.16 -2.21 5.26
C LEU A 216 29.17 -2.76 4.23
N SER A 217 30.44 -2.38 4.35
CA SER A 217 31.51 -2.92 3.48
C SER A 217 31.73 -4.42 3.71
N LEU A 218 31.73 -4.87 4.97
CA LEU A 218 31.93 -6.27 5.35
C LEU A 218 30.78 -7.15 4.85
N ILE A 219 29.53 -6.70 4.99
CA ILE A 219 28.35 -7.41 4.48
C ILE A 219 28.36 -7.50 2.94
N LYS A 220 28.74 -6.41 2.25
CA LYS A 220 28.90 -6.42 0.78
C LYS A 220 29.95 -7.44 0.34
N ASN A 221 31.06 -7.52 1.07
CA ASN A 221 32.18 -8.44 0.84
C ASN A 221 31.98 -9.83 1.48
N GLU A 222 30.79 -10.16 1.97
CA GLU A 222 30.43 -11.48 2.52
C GLU A 222 31.25 -11.91 3.75
N ASN A 223 31.84 -10.95 4.47
CA ASN A 223 32.57 -11.20 5.71
C ASN A 223 31.65 -11.09 6.94
N PHE A 224 30.78 -12.09 7.08
CA PHE A 224 29.73 -12.09 8.10
C PHE A 224 30.24 -12.22 9.53
N VAL A 225 31.36 -12.91 9.75
CA VAL A 225 31.99 -13.03 11.08
C VAL A 225 32.44 -11.65 11.58
N LYS A 226 33.20 -10.90 10.77
CA LYS A 226 33.64 -9.57 11.16
C LYS A 226 32.48 -8.59 11.25
N ALA A 227 31.48 -8.72 10.40
CA ALA A 227 30.29 -7.87 10.46
C ALA A 227 29.50 -8.11 11.76
N GLY A 228 29.28 -9.37 12.16
CA GLY A 228 28.58 -9.72 13.39
C GLY A 228 29.27 -9.20 14.65
N ALA A 229 30.61 -9.22 14.68
CA ALA A 229 31.40 -8.65 15.78
C ALA A 229 31.25 -7.12 15.96
N LEU A 230 30.73 -6.41 14.96
CA LEU A 230 30.45 -4.96 15.06
C LEU A 230 29.04 -4.65 15.57
N VAL A 231 28.15 -5.64 15.65
CA VAL A 231 26.78 -5.48 16.11
C VAL A 231 26.75 -5.50 17.63
N ASP A 232 26.17 -4.47 18.21
CA ASP A 232 25.77 -4.39 19.60
C ASP A 232 24.36 -5.00 19.76
N PRO A 233 24.24 -6.20 20.36
CA PRO A 233 22.96 -6.88 20.53
C PRO A 233 22.07 -6.23 21.58
N GLN A 234 22.63 -5.44 22.50
CA GLN A 234 21.86 -4.76 23.56
C GLN A 234 21.19 -3.47 23.07
N LYS A 235 21.48 -3.04 21.83
CA LYS A 235 20.90 -1.84 21.19
C LYS A 235 21.18 -0.55 21.97
N GLN A 236 22.34 -0.47 22.63
CA GLN A 236 22.72 0.68 23.44
C GLN A 236 23.38 1.79 22.61
N SER A 237 23.64 1.54 21.33
CA SER A 237 24.27 2.53 20.45
C SER A 237 23.38 3.77 20.31
N PRO A 238 23.87 4.98 20.63
CA PRO A 238 23.09 6.21 20.51
C PRO A 238 22.74 6.50 19.05
N VAL A 239 21.62 7.17 18.82
CA VAL A 239 21.22 7.63 17.47
C VAL A 239 22.09 8.83 17.07
N PRO A 240 22.60 8.91 15.83
CA PRO A 240 22.39 8.01 14.69
C PRO A 240 23.12 6.67 14.84
N ASN A 241 22.49 5.58 14.42
CA ASN A 241 23.09 4.24 14.38
C ASN A 241 22.57 3.45 13.17
N LEU A 242 23.04 2.22 12.99
CA LEU A 242 22.53 1.30 11.97
C LEU A 242 21.82 0.13 12.65
N LEU A 243 20.51 0.00 12.47
CA LEU A 243 19.73 -1.13 12.97
C LEU A 243 19.86 -2.32 12.04
N VAL A 244 20.12 -3.50 12.61
CA VAL A 244 20.22 -4.76 11.87
C VAL A 244 19.01 -5.62 12.18
N HIS A 245 18.30 -6.01 11.14
CA HIS A 245 17.11 -6.85 11.19
C HIS A 245 17.26 -8.10 10.33
N LEU A 246 16.56 -9.15 10.72
CA LEU A 246 16.45 -10.39 9.98
C LEU A 246 14.99 -10.74 9.74
N GLN A 247 14.73 -11.37 8.60
CA GLN A 247 13.46 -12.05 8.34
C GLN A 247 13.73 -13.51 8.02
N ARG A 248 12.88 -14.39 8.53
CA ARG A 248 12.95 -15.85 8.36
C ARG A 248 11.71 -16.37 7.66
N SER A 249 11.86 -17.47 6.92
CA SER A 249 10.72 -18.27 6.44
C SER A 249 10.04 -18.97 7.64
N PRO A 250 8.70 -19.11 7.68
CA PRO A 250 8.00 -19.79 8.78
C PRO A 250 8.30 -21.30 8.90
N GLY A 251 8.70 -21.97 7.81
CA GLY A 251 8.70 -23.43 7.74
C GLY A 251 10.05 -24.14 7.89
N ASP A 252 11.18 -23.47 7.64
CA ASP A 252 12.49 -24.15 7.65
C ASP A 252 13.65 -23.19 7.97
N ARG A 253 14.53 -23.63 8.89
CA ARG A 253 15.78 -22.95 9.24
C ARG A 253 16.86 -23.11 8.17
N LEU A 254 16.66 -24.02 7.22
CA LEU A 254 17.58 -24.28 6.11
C LEU A 254 17.35 -23.34 4.91
N ASN A 255 16.29 -22.53 4.93
CA ASN A 255 16.06 -21.52 3.90
C ASN A 255 16.93 -20.29 4.12
N ASP A 256 17.26 -19.62 3.02
CA ASP A 256 17.95 -18.33 3.06
C ASP A 256 17.18 -17.33 3.93
N LEU A 257 17.91 -16.44 4.59
CA LEU A 257 17.37 -15.36 5.42
C LEU A 257 17.52 -14.03 4.69
N VAL A 258 16.64 -13.08 4.99
CA VAL A 258 16.76 -11.71 4.49
C VAL A 258 17.39 -10.87 5.60
N LEU A 259 18.60 -10.36 5.36
CA LEU A 259 19.25 -9.38 6.22
C LEU A 259 18.95 -7.98 5.70
N ILE A 260 18.49 -7.13 6.61
CA ILE A 260 18.12 -5.74 6.35
C ILE A 260 18.91 -4.87 7.32
N ALA A 261 19.64 -3.88 6.82
CA ALA A 261 20.25 -2.86 7.68
C ALA A 261 19.72 -1.48 7.32
N SER A 262 19.25 -0.76 8.34
CA SER A 262 18.57 0.52 8.20
C SER A 262 19.25 1.58 9.06
N ARG A 263 19.58 2.73 8.47
CA ARG A 263 20.20 3.84 9.17
C ARG A 263 19.15 4.62 9.92
N THR A 264 19.36 4.85 11.21
CA THR A 264 18.54 5.73 12.02
C THR A 264 19.09 7.14 12.01
N SER A 265 18.20 8.12 12.06
CA SER A 265 18.51 9.53 12.19
C SER A 265 17.46 10.21 13.05
N LEU A 266 17.84 11.25 13.79
CA LEU A 266 16.89 12.13 14.45
C LEU A 266 16.37 13.16 13.44
N ASP A 267 15.06 13.34 13.39
CA ASP A 267 14.46 14.48 12.71
C ASP A 267 14.63 15.77 13.52
N ASN A 268 14.25 16.92 12.94
CA ASN A 268 14.33 18.22 13.61
C ASN A 268 13.45 18.32 14.88
N LYS A 269 12.58 17.35 15.13
CA LYS A 269 11.70 17.26 16.31
C LYS A 269 12.18 16.21 17.32
N GLY A 270 13.34 15.58 17.08
CA GLY A 270 13.88 14.53 17.95
C GLY A 270 13.25 13.15 17.74
N ASN A 271 12.41 12.93 16.72
CA ASN A 271 11.87 11.61 16.41
C ASN A 271 12.89 10.78 15.63
N VAL A 272 12.94 9.48 15.92
CA VAL A 272 13.80 8.54 15.19
C VAL A 272 13.13 8.16 13.87
N SER A 273 13.80 8.48 12.76
CA SER A 273 13.46 7.99 11.42
C SER A 273 14.45 6.92 11.00
N SER A 274 14.00 5.89 10.28
CA SER A 274 14.84 4.79 9.80
C SER A 274 14.73 4.66 8.29
N LYS A 275 15.88 4.55 7.61
CA LYS A 275 15.98 4.37 6.15
C LYS A 275 16.77 3.12 5.83
N GLU A 276 16.16 2.19 5.09
CA GLU A 276 16.84 1.00 4.57
C GLU A 276 18.06 1.40 3.73
N VAL A 277 19.24 0.89 4.09
CA VAL A 277 20.50 1.13 3.37
C VAL A 277 20.89 -0.08 2.54
N ILE A 278 20.66 -1.28 3.08
CA ILE A 278 20.95 -2.53 2.39
C ILE A 278 19.93 -3.60 2.76
N LYS A 279 19.54 -4.38 1.76
CA LYS A 279 18.67 -5.55 1.90
C LYS A 279 19.18 -6.66 1.00
N GLY A 280 19.45 -7.83 1.57
CA GLY A 280 19.93 -8.96 0.80
C GLY A 280 19.78 -10.30 1.49
N MET A 281 20.07 -11.35 0.73
CA MET A 281 19.91 -12.72 1.16
C MET A 281 21.22 -13.26 1.73
N ILE A 282 21.13 -13.97 2.85
CA ILE A 282 22.24 -14.70 3.48
C ILE A 282 21.85 -16.17 3.65
N SER A 283 22.79 -17.07 3.41
CA SER A 283 22.56 -18.51 3.61
C SER A 283 22.50 -18.86 5.10
N PRO A 284 21.92 -20.02 5.49
CA PRO A 284 21.94 -20.48 6.88
C PRO A 284 23.36 -20.59 7.47
N SER A 285 24.34 -21.02 6.69
CA SER A 285 25.73 -21.13 7.13
C SER A 285 26.39 -19.76 7.37
N GLN A 286 26.12 -18.78 6.50
CA GLN A 286 26.55 -17.39 6.68
C GLN A 286 25.90 -16.77 7.90
N TYR A 287 24.61 -17.05 8.11
CA TYR A 287 23.89 -16.58 9.28
C TYR A 287 24.43 -17.20 10.58
N ALA A 288 24.72 -18.50 10.62
CA ALA A 288 25.31 -19.14 11.79
C ALA A 288 26.65 -18.49 12.20
N GLN A 289 27.50 -18.17 11.22
CA GLN A 289 28.75 -17.45 11.45
C GLN A 289 28.52 -16.03 11.98
N PHE A 290 27.52 -15.33 11.43
CA PHE A 290 27.12 -14.00 11.87
C PHE A 290 26.62 -14.02 13.32
N GLU A 291 25.64 -14.89 13.61
CA GLU A 291 25.00 -15.04 14.91
C GLU A 291 26.01 -15.43 15.99
N GLN A 292 26.93 -16.35 15.70
CA GLN A 292 28.01 -16.71 16.62
C GLN A 292 28.87 -15.50 16.99
N ALA A 293 29.22 -14.64 16.03
CA ALA A 293 30.01 -13.44 16.29
C ALA A 293 29.25 -12.38 17.08
N VAL A 294 27.93 -12.23 16.84
CA VAL A 294 27.06 -11.34 17.63
C VAL A 294 26.98 -11.82 19.08
N ASN A 295 26.78 -13.12 19.29
CA ASN A 295 26.65 -13.70 20.63
C ASN A 295 27.96 -13.64 21.43
N ALA A 296 29.12 -13.77 20.76
CA ALA A 296 30.42 -13.57 21.40
C ALA A 296 30.57 -12.14 21.92
N ASN A 297 30.09 -11.14 21.18
CA ASN A 297 30.09 -9.73 21.61
C ASN A 297 29.11 -9.50 22.79
N LEU A 298 27.96 -10.18 22.80
CA LEU A 298 27.02 -10.13 23.92
C LEU A 298 27.67 -10.63 25.21
N GLN A 299 28.33 -11.78 25.19
CA GLN A 299 29.00 -12.34 26.38
C GLN A 299 30.07 -11.39 26.91
N GLN A 300 30.91 -10.85 26.03
CA GLN A 300 31.93 -9.87 26.41
C GLN A 300 31.33 -8.62 27.08
N SER A 301 30.15 -8.16 26.62
CA SER A 301 29.47 -7.01 27.22
C SER A 301 28.90 -7.29 28.61
N LEU A 302 28.50 -8.54 28.89
CA LEU A 302 27.98 -8.97 30.18
C LEU A 302 29.11 -9.11 31.20
N ASP A 303 30.23 -9.74 30.83
CA ASP A 303 31.39 -9.93 31.72
C ASP A 303 31.99 -8.61 32.21
N VAL A 304 32.05 -7.60 31.33
CA VAL A 304 32.53 -6.25 31.69
C VAL A 304 31.58 -5.57 32.68
N SER A 305 30.27 -5.79 32.53
CA SER A 305 29.26 -5.18 33.41
C SER A 305 29.32 -5.77 34.83
N GLU A 306 29.53 -7.09 34.95
CA GLU A 306 29.70 -7.76 36.25
C GLU A 306 30.97 -7.28 36.97
N THR A 307 32.10 -7.20 36.25
CA THR A 307 33.38 -6.75 36.83
C THR A 307 33.29 -5.33 37.38
N VAL A 308 32.57 -4.43 36.71
CA VAL A 308 32.39 -3.04 37.18
C VAL A 308 31.49 -2.98 38.43
N SER A 309 30.49 -3.86 38.54
CA SER A 309 29.65 -3.94 39.74
C SER A 309 30.44 -4.40 40.96
N GLU A 310 31.25 -5.46 40.82
CA GLU A 310 32.06 -5.99 41.93
C GLU A 310 33.12 -4.99 42.43
N VAL A 311 33.71 -4.19 41.54
CA VAL A 311 34.67 -3.16 41.95
C VAL A 311 34.00 -2.04 42.75
N ASN A 312 32.78 -1.65 42.38
CA ASN A 312 32.05 -0.61 43.10
C ASN A 312 31.57 -1.08 44.48
N ASP A 313 31.19 -2.35 44.61
CA ASP A 313 30.76 -2.92 45.90
C ASP A 313 31.92 -3.08 46.90
N ASN A 314 33.17 -3.22 46.42
CA ASN A 314 34.35 -3.34 47.28
C ASN A 314 34.94 -1.98 47.72
N LEU A 315 34.42 -0.86 47.22
CA LEU A 315 34.89 0.49 47.55
C LEU A 315 33.94 1.27 48.48
N GLY A 316 32.84 0.64 48.92
CA GLY A 316 31.89 1.18 49.91
C GLY A 316 32.09 0.57 51.31
#